data_AF-A0A5B9MMT8-F1
#
_entry.id   AF-A0A5B9MMT8-F1
#
_cell.length_a   1.000
_cell.length_b   1.000
_cell.length_c   1.000
_cell.angle_alpha   90.00
_cell.angle_beta   90.00
_cell.angle_gamma   90.00
#
_symmetry.space_group_name_H-M   'P 1'
#
loop_
_entity.id
_entity.type
_entity.pdbx_description
1 polymer ?
#
loop_
_entity_poly.entity_id
_entity_poly.type
_entity_poly.pdbx_seq_one_letter_code
_entity_poly.pdbx_strand_id
1 'polypeptide(L)'
;MKTLIETQLGNEIGINIHSAHRIESATLLAADEDYFSVKTGDDENIFHVPYVNIVKVIENPDGVTVSGFFKSHKTHPFVIKIGHVVEYVPT
;
A
#
# COMPACT_ATOMS: atom_id res chain seq x y z
N MET A 1 6.09 -10.71 -9.17
CA MET A 1 5.43 -9.78 -8.23
C MET A 1 4.52 -10.53 -7.26
N LYS A 2 3.53 -11.30 -7.75
CA LYS A 2 2.67 -12.19 -6.94
C LYS A 2 3.39 -12.91 -5.80
N THR A 3 4.42 -13.70 -6.10
CA THR A 3 5.18 -14.47 -5.09
C THR A 3 5.75 -13.62 -3.95
N LEU A 4 6.18 -12.38 -4.25
CA LEU A 4 6.67 -11.46 -3.23
C LEU A 4 5.52 -11.00 -2.32
N ILE A 5 4.40 -10.61 -2.93
CA ILE A 5 3.20 -10.15 -2.22
C ILE A 5 2.57 -11.28 -1.40
N GLU A 6 2.57 -12.52 -1.89
CA GLU A 6 2.07 -13.70 -1.18
C GLU A 6 2.75 -13.91 0.18
N THR A 7 4.02 -13.50 0.33
CA THR A 7 4.74 -13.61 1.61
C THR A 7 4.13 -12.75 2.73
N GLN A 8 3.29 -11.78 2.37
CA GLN A 8 2.68 -10.83 3.30
C GLN A 8 1.19 -11.12 3.55
N LEU A 9 0.65 -12.25 3.09
CA LEU A 9 -0.78 -12.56 3.26
C LEU A 9 -1.17 -12.58 4.75
N GLY A 10 -2.23 -11.85 5.07
CA GLY A 10 -2.72 -11.66 6.44
C GLY A 10 -1.96 -10.63 7.27
N ASN A 11 -0.82 -10.13 6.80
CA ASN A 11 -0.05 -9.11 7.50
C ASN A 11 -0.53 -7.69 7.19
N GLU A 12 -0.26 -6.77 8.12
CA GLU A 12 -0.40 -5.34 7.88
C GLU A 12 0.81 -4.82 7.09
N ILE A 13 0.54 -4.12 5.98
CA ILE A 13 1.54 -3.46 5.14
C ILE A 13 1.27 -1.96 5.09
N GLY A 14 2.29 -1.19 4.70
CA GLY A 14 2.11 0.22 4.33
C GLY A 14 1.76 0.35 2.85
N ILE A 15 0.74 1.12 2.50
CA ILE A 15 0.38 1.37 1.10
C ILE A 15 -0.17 2.80 0.92
N ASN A 16 -0.05 3.37 -0.27
CA ASN A 16 -0.67 4.66 -0.62
C ASN A 16 -1.97 4.45 -1.42
N ILE A 17 -3.03 3.91 -0.81
CA ILE A 17 -4.29 3.65 -1.54
C ILE A 17 -5.01 4.94 -1.88
N HIS A 18 -5.19 5.85 -0.90
CA HIS A 18 -6.05 7.01 -1.08
C HIS A 18 -5.36 8.26 -1.64
N SER A 19 -4.04 8.36 -1.51
CA SER A 19 -3.29 9.55 -1.97
C SER A 19 -1.84 9.21 -2.25
N ALA A 20 -1.28 9.72 -3.36
CA ALA A 20 0.11 9.52 -3.76
C ALA A 20 1.15 9.80 -2.65
N HIS A 21 0.85 10.75 -1.75
CA HIS A 21 1.79 11.23 -0.74
C HIS A 21 1.59 10.63 0.65
N ARG A 22 0.52 9.86 0.88
CA ARG A 22 0.20 9.27 2.18
C ARG A 22 0.48 7.77 2.15
N ILE A 23 1.17 7.25 3.16
CA ILE A 23 1.17 5.81 3.44
C ILE A 23 0.23 5.58 4.61
N GLU A 24 -0.65 4.60 4.46
CA GLU A 24 -1.57 4.12 5.47
C GLU A 24 -1.39 2.62 5.67
N SER A 25 -1.89 2.13 6.80
CA SER A 25 -1.98 0.70 7.07
C SER A 25 -3.06 0.06 6.24
N ALA A 26 -2.73 -1.07 5.63
CA ALA A 26 -3.72 -1.96 5.05
C ALA A 26 -3.35 -3.42 5.32
N THR A 27 -4.36 -4.26 5.52
CA THR A 27 -4.16 -5.71 5.65
C THR A 27 -4.20 -6.33 4.27
N LEU A 28 -3.19 -7.13 3.92
CA LEU A 28 -3.18 -7.89 2.68
C LEU A 28 -4.10 -9.11 2.80
N LEU A 29 -5.14 -9.18 1.97
CA LEU A 29 -6.16 -10.22 2.02
C LEU A 29 -5.95 -11.33 1.00
N ALA A 30 -5.52 -10.98 -0.21
CA ALA A 30 -5.34 -11.93 -1.30
C ALA A 30 -4.23 -11.48 -2.27
N ALA A 31 -3.64 -12.45 -2.95
CA ALA A 31 -2.64 -12.26 -4.00
C ALA A 31 -2.99 -13.20 -5.16
N ASP A 32 -3.77 -12.69 -6.11
CA ASP A 32 -4.22 -13.41 -7.30
C ASP A 32 -3.19 -13.30 -8.43
N GLU A 33 -3.49 -13.80 -9.63
CA GLU A 33 -2.52 -13.81 -10.74
C GLU A 33 -2.11 -12.40 -11.21
N ASP A 34 -3.08 -11.49 -11.32
CA ASP A 34 -2.88 -10.16 -11.92
C ASP A 34 -2.99 -9.00 -10.92
N TYR A 35 -3.52 -9.25 -9.73
CA TYR A 35 -3.77 -8.23 -8.72
C TYR A 35 -3.61 -8.78 -7.30
N PHE A 36 -3.53 -7.86 -6.34
CA PHE A 36 -3.64 -8.18 -4.93
C PHE A 36 -4.77 -7.38 -4.29
N SER A 37 -5.31 -7.87 -3.18
CA SER A 37 -6.43 -7.25 -2.48
C SER A 37 -6.00 -6.78 -1.10
N VAL A 38 -6.34 -5.55 -0.75
CA VAL A 38 -6.08 -4.98 0.57
C VAL A 38 -7.35 -4.39 1.17
N LYS A 39 -7.43 -4.39 2.50
CA LYS A 39 -8.43 -3.62 3.25
C LYS A 39 -7.71 -2.57 4.09
N THR A 40 -8.14 -1.32 3.98
CA THR A 40 -7.59 -0.23 4.80
C THR A 40 -8.28 -0.18 6.17
N GLY A 41 -7.66 0.46 7.15
CA GLY A 41 -8.29 0.63 8.47
C GLY A 41 -9.38 1.70 8.51
N ASP A 42 -9.40 2.61 7.53
CA ASP A 42 -10.26 3.80 7.52
C ASP A 42 -11.65 3.52 6.89
N ASP A 43 -11.80 2.44 6.11
CA ASP A 43 -13.06 2.03 5.51
C ASP A 43 -13.27 0.49 5.45
N GLU A 44 -14.51 0.07 5.19
CA GLU A 44 -14.85 -1.34 5.01
C GLU A 44 -14.62 -1.83 3.56
N ASN A 45 -13.98 -1.01 2.73
CA ASN A 45 -13.78 -1.32 1.32
C ASN A 45 -12.59 -2.27 1.11
N ILE A 46 -12.72 -3.14 0.13
CA ILE A 46 -11.62 -3.97 -0.37
C ILE A 46 -11.13 -3.36 -1.67
N PHE A 47 -9.84 -3.06 -1.73
CA PHE A 47 -9.19 -2.49 -2.90
C PHE A 47 -8.42 -3.57 -3.63
N HIS A 48 -8.78 -3.80 -4.90
CA HIS A 48 -8.05 -4.68 -5.80
C HIS A 48 -7.06 -3.85 -6.61
N VAL A 49 -5.77 -4.12 -6.41
CA VAL A 49 -4.68 -3.37 -7.02
C VAL A 49 -3.95 -4.26 -8.03
N PRO A 50 -4.04 -3.95 -9.33
CA PRO A 50 -3.26 -4.65 -10.35
C PRO A 50 -1.76 -4.53 -10.09
N TYR A 51 -1.00 -5.60 -10.30
CA TYR A 51 0.46 -5.57 -10.11
C TYR A 51 1.16 -4.55 -11.01
N VAL A 52 0.59 -4.28 -12.18
CA VAL A 52 1.08 -3.26 -13.12
C VAL A 52 1.05 -1.84 -12.55
N ASN A 53 0.24 -1.59 -11.51
CA ASN A 53 0.18 -0.30 -10.84
C ASN A 53 1.21 -0.16 -9.73
N ILE A 54 1.99 -1.20 -9.41
CA ILE A 54 3.06 -1.10 -8.41
C ILE A 54 4.24 -0.33 -9.01
N VAL A 55 4.58 0.79 -8.38
CA VAL A 55 5.72 1.63 -8.73
C VAL A 55 6.96 1.22 -7.95
N LYS A 56 6.80 0.84 -6.67
CA LYS A 56 7.93 0.46 -5.81
C LYS A 56 7.47 -0.44 -4.67
N VAL A 57 8.31 -1.39 -4.28
CA VAL A 57 8.20 -2.15 -3.03
C VAL A 57 9.42 -1.85 -2.17
N ILE A 58 9.22 -1.67 -0.87
CA ILE A 58 10.29 -1.42 0.10
C ILE A 58 10.15 -2.42 1.24
N GLU A 59 11.21 -3.17 1.49
CA GLU A 59 11.33 -4.12 2.60
C GLU A 59 12.40 -3.61 3.55
N ASN A 60 12.03 -3.43 4.82
CA ASN A 60 12.96 -3.14 5.89
C ASN A 60 12.46 -3.79 7.18
N PRO A 61 13.10 -4.86 7.69
CA PRO A 61 12.70 -5.51 8.94
C PRO A 61 12.62 -4.56 10.14
N ASP A 62 13.46 -3.52 10.16
CA ASP A 62 13.47 -2.49 11.21
C ASP A 62 12.34 -1.45 11.06
N GLY A 63 11.59 -1.54 9.95
CA GLY A 63 10.48 -0.67 9.61
C GLY A 63 10.87 0.48 8.67
N VAL A 64 10.01 0.74 7.70
CA VAL A 64 10.11 1.93 6.83
C VAL A 64 9.41 3.09 7.53
N THR A 65 10.15 4.15 7.84
CA THR A 65 9.58 5.38 8.40
C THR A 65 8.77 6.09 7.33
N VAL A 66 7.45 6.14 7.54
CA VAL A 66 6.55 6.90 6.67
C VAL A 66 6.15 8.20 7.37
N SER A 67 6.54 9.34 6.79
CA SER A 67 6.29 10.66 7.35
C SER A 67 4.90 11.16 6.96
N GLY A 68 3.95 11.08 7.90
CA GLY A 68 2.73 11.90 7.86
C GLY A 68 3.01 13.28 8.48
N PHE A 69 2.41 14.34 7.93
CA PHE A 69 2.58 15.72 8.40
C PHE A 69 2.18 15.94 9.88
N PHE A 70 1.52 14.98 10.54
CA PHE A 70 1.16 15.03 11.95
C PHE A 70 1.46 13.72 12.71
N LYS A 71 2.51 13.75 13.53
CA LYS A 71 2.73 13.15 14.88
C LYS A 71 2.54 11.66 15.20
N SER A 72 2.41 10.72 14.25
CA SER A 72 2.79 9.32 14.55
C SER A 72 3.62 8.73 13.42
N HIS A 73 4.90 8.47 13.69
CA HIS A 73 5.74 7.65 12.83
C HIS A 73 5.30 6.19 12.99
N LYS A 74 4.25 5.78 12.26
CA LYS A 74 3.98 4.36 12.09
C LYS A 74 5.05 3.81 11.15
N THR A 75 5.65 2.69 11.50
CA THR A 75 6.61 2.01 10.65
C THR A 75 5.98 0.74 10.10
N HIS A 76 6.29 0.43 8.84
CA HIS A 76 5.84 -0.79 8.20
C HIS A 76 7.05 -1.55 7.69
N PRO A 77 7.22 -2.84 8.04
CA PRO A 77 8.32 -3.63 7.51
C PRO A 77 8.25 -3.83 6.00
N PHE A 78 7.03 -3.75 5.45
CA PHE A 78 6.74 -3.92 4.04
C PHE A 78 5.87 -2.77 3.55
N VAL A 79 6.35 -2.02 2.55
CA VAL A 79 5.63 -0.87 1.97
C VAL A 79 5.48 -1.05 0.47
N ILE A 80 4.26 -0.92 -0.04
CA ILE A 80 3.94 -0.90 -1.47
C ILE A 80 3.59 0.53 -1.87
N LYS A 81 4.27 1.06 -2.88
CA LYS A 81 3.90 2.30 -3.57
C LYS A 81 3.21 1.98 -4.88
N ILE A 82 1.98 2.45 -5.03
CA ILE A 82 1.17 2.30 -6.25
C ILE A 82 1.09 3.63 -7.00
N GLY A 83 0.94 3.55 -8.32
CA GLY A 83 0.72 4.68 -9.20
C GLY A 83 -0.69 5.24 -9.02
N HIS A 84 -0.82 6.57 -9.07
CA HIS A 84 -2.09 7.29 -9.04
C HIS A 84 -2.25 8.03 -10.36
N VAL A 85 -3.45 8.00 -10.93
CA VAL A 85 -3.79 8.90 -12.04
C VAL A 85 -4.00 10.28 -11.45
N VAL A 86 -3.12 11.22 -11.81
CA VAL A 86 -3.30 12.62 -11.42
C VAL A 86 -4.25 13.26 -12.43
N GLU A 87 -5.49 13.50 -12.02
CA GLU A 87 -6.40 14.32 -12.80
C GLU A 87 -5.98 15.79 -12.67
N TYR A 88 -5.55 16.40 -13.77
CA TYR A 88 -5.35 17.84 -13.83
C TYR A 88 -6.71 18.52 -13.99
N VAL A 89 -7.19 19.19 -12.95
CA VAL A 89 -8.34 20.08 -13.01
C VAL A 89 -7.81 21.52 -13.09
N PRO A 90 -7.92 22.21 -14.25
CA PRO A 90 -7.55 23.62 -14.34
C PRO A 90 -8.46 24.45 -13.42
N THR A 91 -7.85 25.19 -12.50
CA THR A 91 -8.50 26.24 -11.68
C THR A 91 -8.60 27.55 -12.44
#